data_AF-A0A2W4L499-F1
#
_entry.id   AF-A0A2W4L499-F1
#
_cell.length_a   1.000
_cell.length_b   1.000
_cell.length_c   1.000
_cell.angle_alpha   90.00
_cell.angle_beta   90.00
_cell.angle_gamma   90.00
#
_symmetry.space_group_name_H-M   'P 1'
#
loop_
_entity.id
_entity.type
_entity.pdbx_description
1 polymer ?
#
loop_
_entity_poly.entity_id
_entity_poly.type
_entity_poly.pdbx_seq_one_letter_code
_entity_poly.pdbx_strand_id
1 'polypeptide(L)'
;MRDRDSLAPMLPVGARLALSYIRRELPAWGKVYRSSLVRGTDGAHWSRAPICRVRGKLHGYEMEVDLSNWSERYTYFLGRYYDLPTQLLLLAYLKPGDRFVDVGANIGMITLLAARLVGPTGRVDAIEPNPLCAARIRRSLVENGVTWAHVHAVGLGDRSGLLELNVVDGHTGAGTFAHLDPREHNVTARLPVRVVRGDALLDPSRPIHCIKIDVEGYECHVLAG
;
A
#
# COMPACT_ATOMS: atom_id res chain seq x y z
N MET A 1 10.68 -24.22 16.54
CA MET A 1 11.84 -23.81 17.36
C MET A 1 12.95 -23.26 16.46
N ARG A 2 12.86 -21.96 16.12
CA ARG A 2 13.99 -21.03 16.02
C ARG A 2 13.41 -19.66 16.29
N ASP A 3 13.87 -19.13 17.40
CA ASP A 3 13.64 -17.82 17.95
C ASP A 3 13.97 -16.75 16.90
N ARG A 4 12.98 -15.94 16.52
CA ARG A 4 13.15 -14.69 15.76
C ARG A 4 12.47 -13.53 16.50
N ASP A 5 12.37 -13.64 17.82
CA ASP A 5 12.05 -12.48 18.62
C ASP A 5 13.18 -11.46 18.54
N SER A 6 12.79 -10.23 18.20
CA SER A 6 13.26 -9.03 18.89
C SER A 6 14.58 -8.35 18.49
N LEU A 7 15.08 -8.48 17.26
CA LEU A 7 15.87 -7.36 16.73
C LEU A 7 14.90 -6.29 16.27
N ALA A 8 14.46 -5.46 17.22
CA ALA A 8 13.89 -4.18 16.90
C ALA A 8 14.82 -3.51 15.87
N PRO A 9 14.29 -2.99 14.74
CA PRO A 9 15.12 -2.29 13.78
C PRO A 9 16.02 -1.31 14.53
N MET A 10 17.29 -1.17 14.14
CA MET A 10 18.19 -0.14 14.68
C MET A 10 17.72 1.24 14.20
N LEU A 11 16.52 1.62 14.63
CA LEU A 11 15.96 2.95 14.46
C LEU A 11 16.86 3.91 15.22
N PRO A 12 17.00 5.15 14.71
CA PRO A 12 17.60 6.24 15.47
C PRO A 12 16.99 6.32 16.88
N VAL A 13 17.78 6.70 17.88
CA VAL A 13 17.33 6.75 19.28
C VAL A 13 16.07 7.60 19.44
N GLY A 14 16.03 8.78 18.80
CA GLY A 14 14.86 9.65 18.79
C GLY A 14 13.62 9.00 18.19
N ALA A 15 13.78 8.27 17.09
CA ALA A 15 12.71 7.49 16.45
C ALA A 15 12.17 6.39 17.37
N ARG A 16 13.02 5.68 18.13
CA ARG A 16 12.55 4.67 19.10
C ARG A 16 11.75 5.29 20.23
N LEU A 17 12.22 6.40 20.78
CA LEU A 17 11.53 7.11 21.87
C LEU A 17 10.18 7.67 21.41
N ALA A 18 10.11 8.19 20.18
CA ALA A 18 8.89 8.73 19.61
C ALA A 18 7.89 7.64 19.15
N LEU A 19 8.33 6.40 18.93
CA LEU A 19 7.50 5.34 18.35
C LEU A 19 6.23 5.09 19.16
N SER A 20 6.33 4.91 20.48
CA SER A 20 5.17 4.64 21.32
C SER A 20 4.21 5.85 21.38
N TYR A 21 4.76 7.07 21.38
CA TYR A 21 4.00 8.32 21.36
C TYR A 21 3.19 8.47 20.07
N ILE A 22 3.84 8.26 18.93
CA ILE A 22 3.22 8.37 17.60
C ILE A 22 2.26 7.21 17.37
N ARG A 23 2.61 5.99 17.80
CA ARG A 23 1.73 4.81 17.78
C ARG A 23 0.47 5.03 18.60
N ARG A 24 0.48 5.84 19.65
CA ARG A 24 -0.73 6.17 20.41
C ARG A 24 -1.48 7.36 19.85
N GLU A 25 -0.95 8.00 18.81
CA GLU A 25 -1.55 9.18 18.16
C GLU A 25 -1.83 10.30 19.18
N LEU A 26 -0.92 10.47 20.15
CA LEU A 26 -1.02 11.48 21.20
C LEU A 26 -1.00 12.91 20.64
N PRO A 27 -1.51 13.93 21.37
CA PRO A 27 -1.58 15.29 20.86
C PRO A 27 -0.29 15.77 20.20
N ALA A 28 -0.40 16.39 19.02
CA ALA A 28 0.75 16.85 18.24
C ALA A 28 1.75 15.77 17.77
N TRP A 29 1.38 14.48 17.76
CA TRP A 29 2.23 13.39 17.21
C TRP A 29 2.76 13.71 15.80
N GLY A 30 1.98 14.41 14.97
CA GLY A 30 2.42 14.79 13.62
C GLY A 30 3.59 15.77 13.62
N LYS A 31 3.68 16.67 14.62
CA LYS A 31 4.84 17.55 14.82
C LYS A 31 6.05 16.73 15.28
N VAL A 32 5.84 15.77 16.18
CA VAL A 32 6.89 14.85 16.65
C VAL A 32 7.44 14.02 15.48
N TYR A 33 6.57 13.45 14.64
CA TYR A 33 6.98 12.67 13.47
C TYR A 33 7.75 13.52 12.46
N ARG A 34 7.37 14.79 12.25
CA ARG A 34 8.07 15.69 11.32
C ARG A 34 9.35 16.31 11.90
N SER A 35 9.61 16.15 13.19
CA SER A 35 10.82 16.68 13.82
C SER A 35 12.08 15.95 13.33
N SER A 36 13.23 16.61 13.48
CA SER A 36 14.54 16.02 13.22
C SER A 36 14.82 14.77 14.06
N LEU A 37 14.14 14.58 15.20
CA LEU A 37 14.24 13.38 16.02
C LEU A 37 13.77 12.12 15.30
N VAL A 38 12.82 12.26 14.37
CA VAL A 38 12.21 11.14 13.64
C VAL A 38 12.59 11.17 12.17
N ARG A 39 12.48 12.32 11.47
CA ARG A 39 12.83 12.39 10.04
C ARG A 39 14.33 12.56 9.77
N GLY A 40 15.11 12.96 10.78
CA GLY A 40 16.49 13.40 10.58
C GLY A 40 16.59 14.72 9.84
N THR A 41 17.81 15.21 9.60
CA THR A 41 18.06 16.30 8.63
C THR A 41 18.11 15.66 7.24
N ASP A 42 17.25 16.11 6.32
CA ASP A 42 17.24 15.75 4.89
C ASP A 42 16.89 14.29 4.53
N GLY A 43 16.32 13.50 5.46
CA GLY A 43 15.81 12.15 5.16
C GLY A 43 16.88 11.08 4.90
N ALA A 44 18.16 11.46 4.80
CA ALA A 44 19.30 10.57 4.57
C ALA A 44 19.39 9.41 5.60
N HIS A 45 18.88 9.66 6.81
CA HIS A 45 18.80 8.69 7.91
C HIS A 45 18.00 7.42 7.58
N TRP A 46 17.09 7.48 6.61
CA TRP A 46 16.19 6.37 6.31
C TRP A 46 16.56 5.62 5.02
N SER A 47 17.48 6.13 4.21
CA SER A 47 17.86 5.52 2.91
C SER A 47 18.36 4.07 3.02
N ARG A 48 18.89 3.67 4.19
CA ARG A 48 19.36 2.30 4.49
C ARG A 48 18.56 1.64 5.61
N ALA A 49 17.37 2.15 5.90
CA ALA A 49 16.55 1.61 6.97
C ALA A 49 16.05 0.20 6.63
N PRO A 50 15.84 -0.66 7.64
CA PRO A 50 15.49 -2.04 7.39
C PRO A 50 14.03 -2.20 6.97
N ILE A 51 13.74 -3.31 6.31
CA ILE A 51 12.38 -3.84 6.19
C ILE A 51 11.97 -4.41 7.55
N CYS A 52 10.78 -4.04 8.01
CA CYS A 52 10.23 -4.43 9.30
C CYS A 52 8.87 -5.08 9.13
N ARG A 53 8.45 -5.89 10.11
CA ARG A 53 7.08 -6.37 10.20
C ARG A 53 6.26 -5.50 11.14
N VAL A 54 5.01 -5.26 10.77
CA VAL A 54 4.05 -4.51 11.58
C VAL A 54 2.68 -5.19 11.52
N ARG A 55 2.02 -5.26 12.67
CA ARG A 55 0.60 -5.56 12.75
C ARG A 55 -0.22 -4.29 12.60
N GLY A 56 -1.11 -4.24 11.62
CA GLY A 56 -2.00 -3.10 11.47
C GLY A 56 -3.04 -3.04 12.57
N LYS A 57 -3.23 -1.87 13.17
CA LYS A 57 -4.23 -1.59 14.20
C LYS A 57 -5.66 -1.80 13.71
N LEU A 58 -5.94 -1.42 12.46
CA LEU A 58 -7.29 -1.47 11.90
C LEU A 58 -7.61 -2.83 11.27
N HIS A 59 -6.65 -3.43 10.57
CA HIS A 59 -6.86 -4.71 9.89
C HIS A 59 -6.43 -5.94 10.71
N GLY A 60 -5.57 -5.79 11.72
CA GLY A 60 -5.12 -6.88 12.59
C GLY A 60 -4.10 -7.85 11.97
N TYR A 61 -3.89 -7.80 10.66
CA TYR A 61 -2.91 -8.60 9.91
C TYR A 61 -1.46 -8.09 10.04
N GLU A 62 -0.51 -9.01 9.88
CA GLU A 62 0.92 -8.73 9.78
C GLU A 62 1.30 -8.36 8.34
N MET A 63 2.20 -7.41 8.17
CA MET A 63 2.76 -7.10 6.86
C MET A 63 4.17 -6.53 6.97
N GLU A 64 4.90 -6.64 5.86
CA GLU A 64 6.23 -6.05 5.74
C GLU A 64 6.14 -4.60 5.27
N VAL A 65 6.93 -3.73 5.89
CA VAL A 65 7.07 -2.31 5.57
C VAL A 65 8.56 -1.97 5.46
N ASP A 66 8.94 -1.32 4.37
CA ASP A 66 10.27 -0.79 4.12
C ASP A 66 10.37 0.60 4.72
N LEU A 67 11.18 0.75 5.77
CA LEU A 67 11.30 2.03 6.47
C LEU A 67 12.07 3.09 5.68
N SER A 68 12.71 2.74 4.57
CA SER A 68 13.29 3.71 3.65
C SER A 68 12.21 4.50 2.91
N ASN A 69 11.12 3.82 2.55
CA ASN A 69 9.94 4.44 1.93
C ASN A 69 9.15 5.26 2.96
N TRP A 70 8.85 6.52 2.63
CA TRP A 70 8.21 7.44 3.56
C TRP A 70 6.79 7.01 3.98
N SER A 71 6.00 6.45 3.06
CA SER A 71 4.60 6.10 3.33
C SER A 71 4.53 4.85 4.20
N GLU A 72 5.38 3.88 3.91
CA GLU A 72 5.54 2.64 4.68
C GLU A 72 6.14 2.91 6.08
N ARG A 73 7.10 3.84 6.18
CA ARG A 73 7.59 4.34 7.46
C ARG A 73 6.47 5.00 8.26
N TYR A 74 5.61 5.80 7.62
CA TYR A 74 4.44 6.38 8.30
C TYR A 74 3.52 5.29 8.86
N THR A 75 3.26 4.25 8.06
CA THR A 75 2.54 3.05 8.51
C THR A 75 3.22 2.39 9.69
N TYR A 76 4.54 2.22 9.64
CA TYR A 76 5.29 1.62 10.74
C TYR A 76 5.14 2.41 12.04
N PHE A 77 5.16 3.73 12.01
CA PHE A 77 5.03 4.53 13.23
C PHE A 77 3.60 4.59 13.75
N LEU A 78 2.62 4.76 12.86
CA LEU A 78 1.22 4.85 13.25
C LEU A 78 0.59 3.50 13.55
N GLY A 79 1.09 2.40 12.98
CA GLY A 79 0.41 1.10 12.99
C GLY A 79 -0.85 1.07 12.15
N ARG A 80 -1.05 2.04 11.26
CA ARG A 80 -2.16 2.11 10.30
C ARG A 80 -1.68 2.91 9.09
N TYR A 81 -2.38 2.84 7.96
CA TYR A 81 -1.98 3.62 6.78
C TYR A 81 -2.09 5.12 7.06
N TYR A 82 -1.28 5.94 6.36
CA TYR A 82 -1.26 7.40 6.59
C TYR A 82 -2.59 8.05 6.19
N ASP A 83 -3.23 7.53 5.15
CA ASP A 83 -4.54 7.96 4.67
C ASP A 83 -5.66 7.42 5.59
N LEU A 84 -5.86 8.11 6.70
CA LEU A 84 -6.91 7.80 7.66
C LEU A 84 -8.33 7.99 7.08
N PRO A 85 -8.64 9.06 6.33
CA PRO A 85 -9.98 9.25 5.75
C PRO A 85 -10.44 8.05 4.93
N THR A 86 -9.61 7.51 4.04
CA THR A 86 -9.98 6.32 3.25
C THR A 86 -10.23 5.11 4.14
N GLN A 87 -9.38 4.87 5.16
CA GLN A 87 -9.60 3.76 6.10
C GLN A 87 -10.89 3.91 6.89
N LEU A 88 -11.23 5.12 7.35
CA LEU A 88 -12.48 5.40 8.07
C LEU A 88 -13.71 5.23 7.17
N LEU A 89 -13.62 5.64 5.90
CA LEU A 89 -14.67 5.40 4.92
C LEU A 89 -14.92 3.90 4.76
N LEU A 90 -13.88 3.10 4.54
CA LEU A 90 -14.03 1.66 4.39
C LEU A 90 -14.60 1.00 5.66
N LEU A 91 -14.16 1.43 6.85
CA LEU A 91 -14.72 0.96 8.12
C LEU A 91 -16.21 1.26 8.28
N ALA A 92 -16.69 2.38 7.73
CA ALA A 92 -18.08 2.78 7.82
C ALA A 92 -18.99 2.10 6.77
N TYR A 93 -18.44 1.73 5.61
CA TYR A 93 -19.24 1.28 4.45
C TYR A 93 -19.10 -0.21 4.11
N LEU A 94 -17.91 -0.80 4.23
CA LEU A 94 -17.72 -2.21 3.86
C LEU A 94 -18.30 -3.15 4.92
N LYS A 95 -19.03 -4.15 4.46
CA LYS A 95 -19.69 -5.17 5.28
C LYS A 95 -19.15 -6.57 4.98
N PRO A 96 -19.29 -7.52 5.93
CA PRO A 96 -19.03 -8.92 5.66
C PRO A 96 -19.83 -9.42 4.45
N GLY A 97 -19.19 -10.11 3.51
CA GLY A 97 -19.79 -10.58 2.25
C GLY A 97 -19.62 -9.62 1.06
N ASP A 98 -19.21 -8.37 1.28
CA ASP A 98 -19.06 -7.42 0.18
C ASP A 98 -17.92 -7.80 -0.77
N ARG A 99 -18.01 -7.26 -2.00
CA ARG A 99 -16.93 -7.29 -2.98
C ARG A 99 -16.27 -5.92 -3.07
N PHE A 100 -14.96 -5.86 -2.84
CA PHE A 100 -14.15 -4.66 -2.92
C PHE A 100 -13.08 -4.79 -4.02
N VAL A 101 -12.80 -3.68 -4.70
CA VAL A 101 -11.75 -3.59 -5.71
C VAL A 101 -10.74 -2.51 -5.31
N ASP A 102 -9.48 -2.88 -5.22
CA ASP A 102 -8.36 -1.99 -4.85
C ASP A 102 -7.47 -1.74 -6.08
N VAL A 103 -7.70 -0.64 -6.80
CA VAL A 103 -6.90 -0.28 -7.97
C VAL A 103 -5.74 0.62 -7.55
N GLY A 104 -4.51 0.19 -7.83
CA GLY A 104 -3.31 0.79 -7.26
C GLY A 104 -3.09 0.31 -5.83
N ALA A 105 -3.13 -1.01 -5.63
CA ALA A 105 -3.10 -1.61 -4.30
C ALA A 105 -1.76 -1.45 -3.56
N ASN A 106 -0.68 -1.11 -4.27
CA ASN A 106 0.65 -0.85 -3.72
C ASN A 106 1.12 -2.05 -2.87
N ILE A 107 1.54 -1.85 -1.62
CA ILE A 107 1.96 -2.95 -0.72
C ILE A 107 0.77 -3.64 -0.01
N GLY A 108 -0.47 -3.30 -0.36
CA GLY A 108 -1.68 -3.98 0.12
C GLY A 108 -2.25 -3.47 1.43
N MET A 109 -1.93 -2.24 1.87
CA MET A 109 -2.49 -1.64 3.09
C MET A 109 -4.03 -1.64 3.08
N ILE A 110 -4.61 -1.12 2.00
CA ILE A 110 -6.06 -1.02 1.84
C ILE A 110 -6.66 -2.38 1.52
N THR A 111 -6.02 -3.18 0.67
CA THR A 111 -6.38 -4.59 0.41
C THR A 111 -6.54 -5.40 1.70
N LEU A 112 -5.59 -5.31 2.65
CA LEU A 112 -5.66 -6.04 3.93
C LEU A 112 -6.78 -5.54 4.84
N LEU A 113 -7.04 -4.23 4.86
CA LEU A 113 -8.18 -3.67 5.58
C LEU A 113 -9.50 -4.15 4.97
N ALA A 114 -9.67 -4.05 3.66
CA ALA A 114 -10.85 -4.54 2.98
C ALA A 114 -11.05 -6.04 3.22
N ALA A 115 -9.99 -6.85 3.13
CA ALA A 115 -10.05 -8.28 3.42
C ALA A 115 -10.55 -8.56 4.84
N ARG A 116 -10.08 -7.79 5.84
CA ARG A 116 -10.55 -7.92 7.23
C ARG A 116 -12.03 -7.61 7.38
N LEU A 117 -12.54 -6.63 6.63
CA LEU A 117 -13.92 -6.13 6.74
C LEU A 117 -14.91 -7.03 5.99
N VAL A 118 -14.59 -7.43 4.75
CA VAL A 118 -15.49 -8.26 3.95
C VAL A 118 -15.48 -9.73 4.39
N GLY A 119 -14.38 -10.20 5.00
CA GLY A 119 -14.27 -11.56 5.51
C GLY A 119 -14.35 -12.66 4.43
N PRO A 120 -14.33 -13.94 4.84
CA PRO A 120 -14.21 -15.09 3.93
C PRO A 120 -15.40 -15.32 3.00
N THR A 121 -16.56 -14.73 3.30
CA THR A 121 -17.74 -14.77 2.43
C THR A 121 -17.73 -13.65 1.38
N GLY A 122 -16.86 -12.65 1.55
CA GLY A 122 -16.67 -11.55 0.62
C GLY A 122 -15.62 -11.84 -0.44
N ARG A 123 -15.16 -10.77 -1.10
CA ARG A 123 -14.08 -10.85 -2.08
C ARG A 123 -13.32 -9.53 -2.18
N VAL A 124 -12.00 -9.62 -2.29
CA VAL A 124 -11.15 -8.47 -2.62
C VAL A 124 -10.39 -8.77 -3.92
N ASP A 125 -10.52 -7.91 -4.91
CA ASP A 125 -9.69 -7.93 -6.12
C ASP A 125 -8.68 -6.77 -6.01
N ALA A 126 -7.40 -7.07 -5.77
CA ALA A 126 -6.31 -6.10 -5.67
C ALA A 126 -5.56 -6.02 -7.00
N ILE A 127 -5.53 -4.85 -7.61
CA ILE A 127 -4.90 -4.60 -8.91
C ILE A 127 -3.66 -3.76 -8.71
N GLU A 128 -2.51 -4.34 -9.04
CA GLU A 128 -1.20 -3.73 -8.85
C GLU A 128 -0.25 -4.12 -9.98
N PRO A 129 0.09 -3.20 -10.89
CA PRO A 129 0.97 -3.50 -12.02
C PRO A 129 2.43 -3.71 -11.62
N ASN A 130 2.91 -3.10 -10.52
CA ASN A 130 4.29 -3.27 -10.09
C ASN A 130 4.50 -4.69 -9.53
N PRO A 131 5.35 -5.52 -10.17
CA PRO A 131 5.53 -6.91 -9.78
C PRO A 131 6.09 -7.08 -8.36
N LEU A 132 6.91 -6.14 -7.88
CA LEU A 132 7.45 -6.18 -6.52
C LEU A 132 6.34 -5.93 -5.49
N CYS A 133 5.49 -4.93 -5.71
CA CYS A 133 4.34 -4.63 -4.87
C CYS A 133 3.33 -5.79 -4.89
N ALA A 134 2.97 -6.28 -6.07
CA ALA A 134 2.09 -7.45 -6.21
C ALA A 134 2.62 -8.69 -5.48
N ALA A 135 3.93 -8.95 -5.53
CA ALA A 135 4.56 -10.05 -4.78
C ALA A 135 4.48 -9.85 -3.26
N ARG A 136 4.62 -8.61 -2.77
CA ARG A 136 4.45 -8.27 -1.36
C ARG A 136 3.01 -8.51 -0.89
N ILE A 137 2.01 -8.06 -1.65
CA ILE A 137 0.59 -8.31 -1.33
C ILE A 137 0.35 -9.82 -1.23
N ARG A 138 0.76 -10.61 -2.25
CA ARG A 138 0.58 -12.07 -2.26
C ARG A 138 1.20 -12.74 -1.03
N ARG A 139 2.43 -12.36 -0.67
CA ARG A 139 3.10 -12.88 0.52
C ARG A 139 2.30 -12.53 1.79
N SER A 140 1.86 -11.29 1.95
CA SER A 140 1.04 -10.89 3.10
C SER A 140 -0.28 -11.65 3.17
N LEU A 141 -0.97 -11.89 2.05
CA LEU A 141 -2.21 -12.67 2.05
C LEU A 141 -1.97 -14.11 2.51
N VAL A 142 -0.93 -14.77 1.98
CA VAL A 142 -0.55 -16.15 2.35
C VAL A 142 -0.18 -16.24 3.83
N GLU A 143 0.68 -15.35 4.32
CA GLU A 143 1.14 -15.35 5.72
C GLU A 143 0.02 -15.09 6.73
N ASN A 144 -1.05 -14.41 6.31
CA ASN A 144 -2.22 -14.14 7.16
C ASN A 144 -3.39 -15.10 6.92
N GLY A 145 -3.23 -16.11 6.05
CA GLY A 145 -4.30 -17.07 5.74
C GLY A 145 -5.52 -16.46 5.05
N VAL A 146 -5.35 -15.33 4.35
CA VAL A 146 -6.44 -14.63 3.65
C VAL A 146 -6.60 -15.23 2.26
N THR A 147 -7.64 -16.03 2.07
CA THR A 147 -7.91 -16.74 0.80
C THR A 147 -8.96 -16.07 -0.08
N TRP A 148 -9.67 -15.08 0.44
CA TRP A 148 -10.75 -14.34 -0.26
C TRP A 148 -10.26 -13.03 -0.91
N ALA A 149 -8.96 -12.76 -0.89
CA ALA A 149 -8.34 -11.65 -1.59
C ALA A 149 -7.43 -12.17 -2.71
N HIS A 150 -7.48 -11.53 -3.87
CA HIS A 150 -6.80 -11.98 -5.09
C HIS A 150 -5.99 -10.84 -5.70
N VAL A 151 -4.75 -11.14 -6.12
CA VAL A 151 -3.83 -10.13 -6.67
C VAL A 151 -3.68 -10.29 -8.17
N HIS A 152 -4.13 -9.28 -8.90
CA HIS A 152 -4.01 -9.15 -10.35
C HIS A 152 -2.80 -8.26 -10.67
N ALA A 153 -1.72 -8.88 -11.17
CA ALA A 153 -0.49 -8.16 -11.55
C ALA A 153 -0.63 -7.53 -12.95
N VAL A 154 -1.54 -6.57 -13.06
CA VAL A 154 -1.87 -5.81 -14.27
C VAL A 154 -2.21 -4.37 -13.87
N GLY A 155 -2.16 -3.44 -14.81
CA GLY A 155 -2.82 -2.14 -14.69
C GLY A 155 -4.24 -2.20 -15.24
N LEU A 156 -5.09 -1.25 -14.85
CA LEU A 156 -6.38 -1.01 -15.50
C LEU A 156 -6.31 0.21 -16.41
N GLY A 157 -7.08 0.18 -17.50
CA GLY A 157 -7.19 1.32 -18.40
C GLY A 157 -8.24 1.10 -19.49
N ASP A 158 -8.51 2.15 -20.26
CA ASP A 158 -9.49 2.20 -21.33
C ASP A 158 -9.21 1.22 -22.49
N ARG A 159 -7.96 0.75 -22.60
CA ARG A 159 -7.50 -0.17 -23.64
C ARG A 159 -6.53 -1.19 -23.07
N SER A 160 -6.63 -2.41 -23.59
CA SER A 160 -5.68 -3.47 -23.26
C SER A 160 -4.39 -3.33 -24.06
N GLY A 161 -3.24 -3.56 -23.43
CA GLY A 161 -1.94 -3.42 -24.08
C GLY A 161 -0.77 -3.54 -23.10
N LEU A 162 0.42 -3.20 -23.58
CA LEU A 162 1.60 -3.01 -22.75
C LEU A 162 1.85 -1.50 -22.59
N LEU A 163 1.93 -1.03 -21.34
CA LEU A 163 2.34 0.33 -21.02
C LEU A 163 3.61 0.30 -20.17
N GLU A 164 4.40 1.38 -20.24
CA GLU A 164 5.54 1.57 -19.36
C GLU A 164 5.07 2.18 -18.04
N LEU A 165 5.23 1.45 -16.95
CA LEU A 165 5.07 1.98 -15.59
C LEU A 165 6.36 2.67 -15.17
N ASN A 166 6.30 3.98 -14.93
CA ASN A 166 7.42 4.75 -14.42
C ASN A 166 7.49 4.63 -12.90
N VAL A 167 8.64 4.18 -12.37
CA VAL A 167 8.91 4.14 -10.92
C VAL A 167 9.81 5.32 -10.55
N VAL A 168 9.27 6.25 -9.78
CA VAL A 168 9.97 7.49 -9.38
C VAL A 168 10.66 7.30 -8.03
N ASP A 169 11.87 7.86 -7.89
CA ASP A 169 12.65 7.91 -6.64
C ASP A 169 12.91 6.55 -5.95
N GLY A 170 12.87 5.44 -6.69
CA GLY A 170 12.99 4.08 -6.14
C GLY A 170 11.80 3.68 -5.27
N HIS A 171 10.75 4.52 -5.19
CA HIS A 171 9.55 4.26 -4.43
C HIS A 171 8.61 3.39 -5.26
N THR A 172 8.63 2.08 -5.00
CA THR A 172 7.80 1.10 -5.71
C THR A 172 6.30 1.40 -5.64
N GLY A 173 5.87 2.17 -4.64
CA GLY A 173 4.49 2.60 -4.42
C GLY A 173 4.05 3.89 -5.13
N ALA A 174 4.94 4.55 -5.87
CA ALA A 174 4.63 5.77 -6.65
C ALA A 174 4.76 5.48 -8.16
N GLY A 175 4.31 4.30 -8.59
CA GLY A 175 4.30 3.91 -9.99
C GLY A 175 3.21 4.64 -10.75
N THR A 176 3.54 5.32 -11.85
CA THR A 176 2.55 6.02 -12.69
C THR A 176 2.70 5.68 -14.16
N PHE A 177 1.56 5.64 -14.87
CA PHE A 177 1.50 5.55 -16.34
C PHE A 177 1.52 6.93 -17.01
N ALA A 178 1.41 8.01 -16.24
CA ALA A 178 1.46 9.36 -16.78
C ALA A 178 2.83 9.65 -17.42
N HIS A 179 2.82 10.49 -18.45
CA HIS A 179 4.05 11.05 -18.98
C HIS A 179 4.68 11.96 -17.91
N LEU A 180 5.85 11.56 -17.42
CA LEU A 180 6.65 12.37 -16.50
C LEU A 180 7.70 13.14 -17.29
N ASP A 181 7.83 14.43 -17.04
CA ASP A 181 8.99 15.20 -17.50
C ASP A 181 10.23 14.71 -16.72
N PRO A 182 11.27 14.16 -17.38
CA PRO A 182 12.50 13.71 -16.73
C PRO A 182 13.27 14.83 -16.02
N ARG A 183 12.97 16.10 -16.32
CA ARG A 183 13.57 17.27 -15.66
C ARG A 183 12.92 17.59 -14.31
N GLU A 184 11.69 17.15 -14.12
CA GLU A 184 10.91 17.38 -12.90
C GLU A 184 10.86 16.14 -12.01
N HIS A 185 11.08 14.94 -12.58
CA HIS A 185 10.94 13.67 -11.87
C HIS A 185 12.14 12.75 -12.12
N ASN A 186 12.69 12.19 -11.04
CA ASN A 186 13.76 11.21 -11.10
C ASN A 186 13.20 9.80 -11.32
N VAL A 187 13.00 9.42 -12.58
CA VAL A 187 12.54 8.09 -12.97
C VAL A 187 13.67 7.08 -12.76
N THR A 188 13.51 6.20 -11.77
CA THR A 188 14.51 5.21 -11.37
C THR A 188 14.35 3.85 -12.06
N ALA A 189 13.15 3.54 -12.55
CA ALA A 189 12.91 2.36 -13.39
C ALA A 189 11.71 2.58 -14.31
N ARG A 190 11.71 1.86 -15.44
CA ARG A 190 10.55 1.73 -16.34
C ARG A 190 10.24 0.25 -16.49
N LEU A 191 9.02 -0.13 -16.15
CA LEU A 191 8.59 -1.53 -16.17
C LEU A 191 7.51 -1.71 -17.24
N PRO A 192 7.73 -2.52 -18.29
CA PRO A 192 6.66 -2.87 -19.20
C PRO A 192 5.65 -3.73 -18.44
N VAL A 193 4.42 -3.25 -18.31
CA VAL A 193 3.35 -3.95 -17.59
C VAL A 193 2.13 -4.09 -18.49
N ARG A 194 1.43 -5.20 -18.30
CA ARG A 194 0.18 -5.45 -19.00
C ARG A 194 -0.93 -4.60 -18.38
N VAL A 195 -1.62 -3.85 -19.23
CA VAL A 195 -2.85 -3.13 -18.90
C VAL A 195 -4.02 -3.83 -19.54
N VAL A 196 -5.13 -3.93 -18.82
CA VAL A 196 -6.37 -4.56 -19.26
C VAL A 196 -7.56 -3.66 -18.92
N ARG A 197 -8.70 -3.92 -19.56
CA ARG A 197 -9.96 -3.27 -19.22
C ARG A 197 -10.53 -3.85 -17.93
N GLY A 198 -11.07 -3.00 -17.05
CA GLY A 198 -11.71 -3.41 -15.80
C GLY A 198 -12.93 -4.29 -16.08
N ASP A 199 -13.74 -3.89 -17.07
CA ASP A 199 -14.92 -4.64 -17.54
C ASP A 199 -14.58 -6.06 -18.01
N ALA A 200 -13.37 -6.28 -18.52
CA ALA A 200 -12.92 -7.58 -19.01
C ALA A 200 -12.29 -8.45 -17.91
N LEU A 201 -11.67 -7.82 -16.90
CA LEU A 201 -10.98 -8.50 -15.81
C LEU A 201 -11.95 -8.93 -14.70
N LEU A 202 -12.90 -8.05 -14.37
CA LEU A 202 -13.77 -8.21 -13.20
C LEU A 202 -15.08 -8.87 -13.62
N ASP A 203 -15.40 -10.01 -13.01
CA ASP A 203 -16.65 -10.74 -13.26
C ASP A 203 -17.88 -9.84 -13.02
N PRO A 204 -18.66 -9.48 -14.06
CA PRO A 204 -19.79 -8.57 -13.91
C PRO A 204 -20.99 -9.22 -13.21
N SER A 205 -21.03 -10.55 -13.08
CA SER A 205 -22.14 -11.26 -12.42
C SER A 205 -22.16 -11.07 -10.90
N ARG A 206 -21.05 -10.61 -10.31
CA ARG A 206 -20.93 -10.35 -8.88
C ARG A 206 -20.89 -8.85 -8.61
N PRO A 207 -21.89 -8.28 -7.90
CA PRO A 207 -21.94 -6.85 -7.64
C PRO A 207 -20.70 -6.37 -6.88
N ILE A 208 -20.09 -5.30 -7.37
CA ILE A 208 -19.00 -4.61 -6.70
C ILE A 208 -19.60 -3.55 -5.79
N HIS A 209 -19.25 -3.59 -4.50
CA HIS A 209 -19.84 -2.72 -3.49
C HIS A 209 -19.03 -1.43 -3.32
N CYS A 210 -17.73 -1.49 -3.57
CA CYS A 210 -16.84 -0.33 -3.50
C CYS A 210 -15.59 -0.57 -4.35
N ILE A 211 -15.13 0.49 -5.02
CA ILE A 211 -13.88 0.54 -5.79
C ILE A 211 -13.03 1.69 -5.23
N LYS A 212 -11.79 1.40 -4.87
CA LYS A 212 -10.75 2.41 -4.59
C LYS A 212 -9.89 2.55 -5.84
N ILE A 213 -9.63 3.78 -6.26
CA ILE A 213 -8.76 4.09 -7.41
C ILE A 213 -7.73 5.13 -6.96
N ASP A 214 -6.46 4.78 -7.11
CA ASP A 214 -5.31 5.58 -6.69
C ASP A 214 -4.10 5.15 -7.52
N VAL A 215 -4.00 5.69 -8.74
CA VAL A 215 -3.07 5.25 -9.79
C VAL A 215 -2.19 6.40 -10.28
N GLU A 216 -2.06 7.44 -9.46
CA GLU A 216 -1.16 8.58 -9.64
C GLU A 216 -1.27 9.22 -11.03
N GLY A 217 -2.49 9.66 -11.39
CA GLY A 217 -2.75 10.46 -12.60
C GLY A 217 -3.31 9.68 -13.79
N TYR A 218 -3.69 8.42 -13.62
CA TYR A 218 -4.29 7.56 -14.65
C TYR A 218 -5.78 7.20 -14.36
N GLU A 219 -6.42 7.88 -13.42
CA GLU A 219 -7.74 7.54 -12.87
C GLU A 219 -8.84 7.57 -13.94
N CYS A 220 -8.83 8.57 -14.82
CA CYS A 220 -9.83 8.71 -15.87
C CYS A 220 -9.82 7.53 -16.85
N HIS A 221 -8.63 6.99 -17.17
CA HIS A 221 -8.51 5.82 -18.04
C HIS A 221 -8.95 4.55 -17.34
N VAL A 222 -8.69 4.42 -16.03
CA VAL A 222 -9.25 3.32 -15.23
C VAL A 222 -10.77 3.35 -15.25
N LEU A 223 -11.38 4.51 -15.04
CA LEU A 223 -12.84 4.67 -15.02
C LEU A 223 -13.50 4.39 -16.38
N ALA A 224 -12.79 4.64 -17.49
CA ALA A 224 -13.30 4.46 -18.83
C ALA A 224 -13.22 3.01 -19.36
N GLY A 225 -12.56 2.09 -18.65
CA GLY A 225 -12.19 0.77 -19.15
C GLY A 225 -12.75 -0.42 -18.39
#